data_AF-A0A3B8VB77-F1
#
_entry.id   AF-A0A3B8VB77-F1
#
_cell.length_a   1.000
_cell.length_b   1.000
_cell.length_c   1.000
_cell.angle_alpha   90.00
_cell.angle_beta   90.00
_cell.angle_gamma   90.00
#
_symmetry.space_group_name_H-M   'P 1'
#
loop_
_entity.id
_entity.type
_entity.pdbx_description
1 polymer ?
#
loop_
_entity_poly.entity_id
_entity_poly.type
_entity_poly.pdbx_seq_one_letter_code
_entity_poly.pdbx_strand_id
1 'polypeptide(L)' 'MKNAKRDITLNEQDSIADMAQTERLLFYAFARALFRAERKETREVLWQGMERAVRNVFFLEDTGKKRSFAAGSEK' A
#
# COMPACT_ATOMS: atom_id res chain seq x y z
N MET A 1 17.83 -25.29 -26.96
CA MET A 1 16.70 -24.73 -26.19
C MET A 1 16.87 -23.21 -26.12
N LYS A 2 16.00 -22.43 -26.76
CA LYS A 2 16.06 -20.97 -26.69
C LYS A 2 15.57 -20.56 -25.31
N ASN A 3 16.45 -20.00 -24.47
CA ASN A 3 16.06 -19.33 -23.23
C ASN A 3 15.25 -18.09 -23.60
N ALA A 4 13.94 -18.24 -23.69
CA ALA A 4 13.03 -17.11 -23.61
C ALA A 4 13.19 -16.51 -22.22
N LYS A 5 13.99 -15.44 -22.11
CA LYS A 5 13.94 -14.56 -20.95
C LYS A 5 12.48 -14.12 -20.86
N ARG A 6 11.74 -14.63 -19.88
CA ARG A 6 10.41 -14.12 -19.55
C ARG A 6 10.66 -12.70 -19.07
N ASP A 7 10.45 -11.72 -19.94
CA ASP A 7 10.40 -10.32 -19.51
C ASP A 7 9.24 -10.22 -18.53
N ILE A 8 9.57 -10.08 -17.24
CA ILE A 8 8.60 -9.86 -16.19
C ILE A 8 8.13 -8.42 -16.38
N THR A 9 7.01 -8.23 -17.06
CA THR A 9 6.38 -6.92 -17.16
C THR A 9 5.60 -6.68 -15.87
N LEU A 10 6.08 -5.75 -15.04
CA LEU A 10 5.33 -5.28 -13.87
C LEU A 10 4.11 -4.50 -14.35
N ASN A 11 2.92 -5.04 -14.10
CA ASN A 11 1.67 -4.32 -14.30
C ASN A 11 1.57 -3.23 -13.22
N GLU A 12 1.38 -1.99 -13.65
CA GLU A 12 1.24 -0.85 -12.73
C GLU A 12 0.06 -1.03 -11.78
N GLN A 13 -1.04 -1.62 -12.25
CA GLN A 13 -2.23 -1.83 -11.41
C GLN A 13 -1.96 -2.85 -10.30
N ASP A 14 -1.28 -3.94 -10.62
CA ASP A 14 -0.88 -4.94 -9.63
C ASP A 14 0.13 -4.35 -8.64
N SER A 15 1.05 -3.51 -9.13
CA SER A 15 2.00 -2.78 -8.28
C SER A 15 1.29 -1.86 -7.28
N ILE A 16 0.27 -1.10 -7.72
CA ILE A 16 -0.54 -0.24 -6.84
C ILE A 16 -1.29 -1.09 -5.79
N ALA A 17 -1.84 -2.23 -6.20
CA ALA A 17 -2.54 -3.14 -5.29
C ALA A 17 -1.59 -3.71 -4.22
N ASP A 18 -0.39 -4.12 -4.61
CA ASP A 18 0.64 -4.63 -3.71
C ASP A 18 1.14 -3.57 -2.73
N MET A 19 1.32 -2.33 -3.20
CA MET A 19 1.64 -1.19 -2.33
C MET A 19 0.52 -0.94 -1.31
N ALA A 20 -0.75 -0.94 -1.73
CA ALA A 20 -1.88 -0.74 -0.83
C ALA A 20 -1.97 -1.87 0.20
N GLN A 21 -1.66 -3.10 -0.20
CA GLN A 21 -1.60 -4.23 0.70
C GLN A 21 -0.47 -4.09 1.73
N THR A 22 0.69 -3.61 1.31
CA THR A 22 1.83 -3.35 2.20
C THR A 22 1.47 -2.30 3.27
N GLU A 23 0.80 -1.22 2.87
CA GLU A 23 0.35 -0.17 3.79
C GLU A 23 -0.71 -0.68 4.79
N ARG A 24 -1.62 -1.58 4.37
CA ARG A 24 -2.54 -2.27 5.29
C ARG A 24 -1.80 -3.10 6.34
N LEU A 25 -0.74 -3.81 5.94
CA LEU A 25 0.08 -4.59 6.87
C LEU A 25 0.81 -3.69 7.87
N LEU A 26 1.34 -2.54 7.41
CA LEU A 26 1.95 -1.54 8.29
C LEU A 26 0.94 -0.98 9.29
N PHE A 27 -0.28 -0.67 8.86
CA PHE A 27 -1.36 -0.25 9.75
C PHE A 27 -1.59 -1.26 10.90
N TYR A 28 -1.74 -2.55 10.57
CA TYR A 28 -1.92 -3.59 11.60
C TYR A 28 -0.71 -3.73 12.51
N ALA A 29 0.51 -3.60 11.97
CA ALA A 29 1.74 -3.64 12.77
C ALA A 29 1.80 -2.47 13.77
N PHE A 30 1.48 -1.25 13.33
CA PHE A 30 1.43 -0.08 14.20
C PHE A 30 0.35 -0.22 15.27
N ALA A 31 -0.86 -0.65 14.89
CA ALA A 31 -1.95 -0.86 15.85
C ALA A 31 -1.54 -1.88 16.93
N ARG A 32 -0.93 -3.00 16.53
CA ARG A 32 -0.42 -4.01 17.47
C ARG A 32 0.68 -3.45 18.38
N ALA A 33 1.59 -2.66 17.85
CA ALA A 33 2.66 -2.04 18.63
C ALA A 33 2.12 -0.99 19.61
N LEU A 34 1.08 -0.24 19.22
CA LEU A 34 0.46 0.80 20.04
C LEU A 34 -0.08 0.25 21.36
N PHE A 35 -0.76 -0.90 21.31
CA PHE A 35 -1.28 -1.58 22.51
C PHE A 35 -0.19 -2.22 23.38
N ARG A 36 1.04 -2.35 22.88
CA ARG A 36 2.19 -2.88 23.63
C ARG A 36 3.12 -1.78 24.16
N ALA A 37 2.95 -0.54 23.69
CA ALA A 37 3.86 0.55 24.02
C ALA A 37 3.54 1.13 25.41
N GLU A 38 4.51 1.05 26.32
CA GLU A 38 4.36 1.56 27.69
C GLU A 38 4.49 3.09 27.74
N ARG A 39 5.45 3.64 26.99
CA ARG A 39 5.74 5.09 26.97
C ARG A 39 4.74 5.86 26.13
N LYS A 40 4.34 7.04 26.62
CA LYS A 40 3.41 7.93 25.93
C LYS A 40 3.96 8.42 24.58
N GLU A 41 5.20 8.87 24.55
CA GLU A 41 5.88 9.36 23.34
C GLU A 41 5.91 8.30 22.24
N THR A 42 6.21 7.05 22.61
CA THR A 42 6.18 5.92 21.66
C THR A 42 4.78 5.69 21.11
N ARG A 43 3.74 5.82 21.93
CA ARG A 43 2.36 5.71 21.46
C ARG A 43 2.00 6.82 20.46
N GLU A 44 2.45 8.04 20.67
CA GLU A 44 2.22 9.16 19.74
C GLU A 44 2.88 8.92 18.38
N VAL A 45 4.13 8.45 18.36
CA VAL A 45 4.84 8.11 17.11
C VAL A 45 4.14 6.95 16.37
N LEU A 46 3.74 5.91 17.10
CA LEU A 46 3.02 4.77 16.52
C LEU A 46 1.65 5.18 15.98
N TRP A 47 0.96 6.08 16.66
CA TRP A 47 -0.31 6.64 16.21
C TRP A 47 -0.16 7.40 14.89
N GLN A 48 0.84 8.27 14.79
CA GLN A 48 1.14 9.01 13.55
C GLN A 48 1.51 8.07 12.40
N GLY A 49 2.31 7.02 12.67
CA GLY A 49 2.64 5.99 11.68
C GLY A 49 1.40 5.25 11.18
N MET A 50 0.49 4.89 12.08
CA MET A 50 -0.79 4.26 11.77
C MET A 50 -1.68 5.16 10.90
N GLU A 51 -1.82 6.44 11.26
CA GLU A 51 -2.60 7.40 10.49
C GLU A 51 -2.04 7.57 9.07
N ARG A 52 -0.71 7.66 8.94
CA ARG A 52 -0.03 7.76 7.64
C ARG A 52 -0.30 6.54 6.77
N ALA A 53 -0.21 5.33 7.33
CA ALA A 53 -0.46 4.09 6.58
C ALA A 53 -1.89 4.06 6.00
N VAL A 54 -2.90 4.45 6.79
CA VAL A 54 -4.30 4.54 6.32
C VAL A 54 -4.45 5.55 5.19
N ARG A 55 -3.87 6.74 5.34
CA ARG A 55 -3.90 7.78 4.30
C ARG A 55 -3.26 7.28 2.99
N ASN A 56 -2.16 6.53 3.09
CA ASN A 56 -1.50 5.94 1.93
C ASN A 56 -2.37 4.89 1.24
N VAL A 57 -3.07 4.02 1.99
CA VAL A 57 -4.02 3.04 1.41
C VAL A 57 -5.08 3.77 0.58
N PHE A 58 -5.74 4.78 1.13
CA PHE A 58 -6.78 5.52 0.42
C PHE A 58 -6.23 6.21 -0.85
N PHE A 59 -5.05 6.83 -0.74
CA PHE A 59 -4.39 7.44 -1.89
C PHE A 59 -4.10 6.43 -3.00
N LEU A 60 -3.59 5.24 -2.65
CA LEU A 60 -3.26 4.19 -3.60
C LEU A 60 -4.52 3.61 -4.26
N GLU A 61 -5.58 3.36 -3.49
CA GLU A 61 -6.85 2.87 -4.03
C GLU A 61 -7.51 3.88 -4.96
N ASP A 62 -7.49 5.17 -4.63
CA ASP A 62 -8.02 6.21 -5.51
C ASP A 62 -7.18 6.35 -6.78
N THR A 63 -5.86 6.21 -6.68
CA THR A 63 -4.95 6.21 -7.83
C THR A 63 -5.23 5.02 -8.74
N GLY A 64 -5.37 3.82 -8.17
CA GLY A 64 -5.70 2.61 -8.91
C GLY A 64 -7.06 2.67 -9.60
N LYS A 65 -8.07 3.29 -8.96
CA LYS A 65 -9.39 3.53 -9.58
C LYS A 65 -9.29 4.51 -10.75
N LYS A 66 -8.63 5.66 -10.58
CA LYS A 66 -8.49 6.66 -11.67
C LYS A 66 -7.83 6.08 -12.91
N ARG A 67 -6.82 5.22 -12.74
CA ARG A 67 -6.12 4.56 -13.85
C ARG A 67 -6.97 3.50 -14.55
N SER A 68 -7.77 2.72 -13.82
CA SER A 68 -8.68 1.75 -14.45
C SER A 68 -9.77 2.42 -15.28
N PHE A 69 -10.28 3.58 -14.86
CA PHE A 69 -11.21 4.39 -15.65
C PHE A 69 -10.57 4.94 -16.94
N ALA A 70 -9.35 5.46 -16.87
CA ALA A 70 -8.64 5.99 -18.04
C ALA A 70 -8.34 4.90 -19.09
N ALA A 71 -7.93 3.70 -18.67
CA ALA A 71 -7.69 2.56 -19.56
C ALA A 71 -8.99 2.01 -20.20
N GLY A 72 -10.15 2.26 -19.58
CA GLY A 72 -11.46 1.85 -20.11
C GLY A 72 -12.05 2.83 -21.13
N SER A 73 -11.63 4.10 -21.12
CA SER A 73 -12.13 5.14 -22.03
C SER A 73 -11.42 5.24 -23.38
N GLU A 74 -10.36 4.45 -23.60
CA GLU A 74 -9.63 4.38 -24.88
C GLU A 74 -10.14 3.26 -25.82
N LYS A 75 -11.31 2.68 -25.56
CA LYS A 75 -11.98 1.69 -26.42
C LYS A 75 -13.24 2.25 -27.05
#